data_AF-A0A7V1SKB8-F1
#
_entry.id   AF-A0A7V1SKB8-F1
#
_cell.length_a   1.000
_cell.length_b   1.000
_cell.length_c   1.000
_cell.angle_alpha   90.00
_cell.angle_beta   90.00
_cell.angle_gamma   90.00
#
_symmetry.space_group_name_H-M   'P 1'
#
loop_
_entity.id
_entity.type
_entity.pdbx_description
1 polymer ?
#
loop_
_entity_poly.entity_id
_entity_poly.type
_entity_poly.pdbx_seq_one_letter_code
_entity_poly.pdbx_strand_id
1 'polypeptide(L)'
;MENPAVSLLIDTREEKVTGKKHGIRALTVTGRFAEIKDGQGRMKARDMLLQRHPDLTVFLDHPESCLFAVEVHSFLLLDGFTDSYYEVISGSRGPDQ
;
A
#
# COMPACT_ATOMS: atom_id res chain seq x y z
N MET A 1 -4.37 13.76 -14.66
CA MET A 1 -4.20 13.47 -13.23
C MET A 1 -3.28 14.52 -12.65
N GLU A 2 -3.72 15.26 -11.64
CA GLU A 2 -3.04 16.51 -11.21
C GLU A 2 -1.93 16.27 -10.18
N ASN A 3 -2.09 15.28 -9.29
CA ASN A 3 -1.05 14.93 -8.32
C ASN A 3 -0.90 13.40 -8.16
N PRO A 4 0.21 12.82 -8.64
CA PRO A 4 0.50 11.40 -8.50
C PRO A 4 1.21 11.00 -7.20
N ALA A 5 1.65 11.94 -6.36
CA ALA A 5 2.34 11.58 -5.14
C ALA A 5 1.37 10.94 -4.13
N VAL A 6 1.74 9.77 -3.60
CA VAL A 6 0.95 9.04 -2.60
C VAL A 6 1.82 8.62 -1.42
N SER A 7 1.19 8.55 -0.24
CA SER A 7 1.78 8.02 0.99
C SER A 7 0.77 7.09 1.65
N LEU A 8 1.16 5.84 1.92
CA LEU A 8 0.33 4.86 2.63
C LEU A 8 0.90 4.63 4.03
N LEU A 9 0.04 4.69 5.04
CA LEU A 9 0.39 4.39 6.42
C LEU A 9 -0.20 3.04 6.83
N ILE A 10 0.65 2.11 7.27
CA ILE A 10 0.26 0.83 7.86
C ILE A 10 0.71 0.85 9.31
N ASP A 11 -0.20 0.71 10.27
CA ASP A 11 0.14 0.74 11.70
C ASP A 11 -0.50 -0.39 12.50
N THR A 12 0.03 -0.64 13.71
CA THR A 12 -0.37 -1.77 14.57
C THR A 12 -1.44 -1.41 15.61
N ARG A 13 -2.29 -0.39 15.35
CA ARG A 13 -3.18 0.18 16.38
C ARG A 13 -4.22 -0.79 16.98
N GLU A 14 -4.52 -1.92 16.32
CA GLU A 14 -5.57 -2.86 16.75
C GLU A 14 -5.11 -4.04 17.63
N GLU A 15 -3.81 -4.31 17.83
CA GLU A 15 -3.34 -5.41 18.70
C GLU A 15 -3.39 -5.09 20.21
N LYS A 16 -4.42 -4.34 20.64
CA LYS A 16 -4.64 -3.92 22.04
C LYS A 16 -5.55 -4.86 22.84
N VAL A 17 -5.59 -6.15 22.50
CA VAL A 17 -6.26 -7.17 23.32
C VAL A 17 -5.19 -8.08 23.91
N THR A 18 -5.05 -8.04 25.24
CA THR A 18 -4.16 -8.86 26.09
C THR A 18 -2.73 -8.37 26.33
N GLY A 19 -2.58 -7.34 27.16
CA GLY A 19 -1.52 -7.24 28.20
C GLY A 19 -0.04 -7.23 27.79
N LYS A 20 0.30 -7.39 26.51
CA LYS A 20 1.65 -7.32 25.98
C LYS A 20 1.85 -5.94 25.36
N LYS A 21 2.89 -5.24 25.81
CA LYS A 21 3.44 -4.06 25.16
C LYS A 21 4.00 -4.45 23.78
N HIS A 22 3.16 -4.86 22.84
CA HIS A 22 3.60 -4.91 21.44
C HIS A 22 3.91 -3.46 21.06
N GLY A 23 5.16 -3.22 20.66
CA GLY A 23 5.64 -1.88 20.32
C GLY A 23 4.74 -1.26 19.26
N ILE A 24 4.37 0.00 19.45
CA ILE A 24 3.65 0.77 18.43
C ILE A 24 4.57 0.83 17.21
N ARG A 25 4.10 0.31 16.07
CA ARG A 25 4.83 0.34 14.81
C ARG A 25 4.00 1.02 13.75
N ALA A 26 4.68 1.76 12.88
CA ALA A 26 4.09 2.41 11.74
C ALA A 26 5.04 2.32 10.55
N LEU A 27 4.55 1.80 9.43
CA LEU A 27 5.25 1.80 8.15
C LEU A 27 4.60 2.82 7.23
N THR A 28 5.36 3.84 6.86
CA THR A 28 5.00 4.78 5.80
C THR A 28 5.62 4.32 4.49
N VAL A 29 4.79 4.10 3.48
CA VAL A 29 5.19 3.76 2.11
C VAL A 29 4.97 4.98 1.24
N THR A 30 6.05 5.56 0.71
CA THR A 30 5.96 6.69 -0.22
C THR A 30 6.13 6.18 -1.64
N GLY A 31 5.30 6.69 -2.54
CA GLY A 31 5.31 6.26 -3.93
C GLY A 31 4.53 7.18 -4.85
N ARG A 32 4.23 6.67 -6.03
CA ARG A 32 3.37 7.32 -7.00
C ARG A 32 2.19 6.44 -7.38
N PHE A 33 1.04 7.06 -7.61
CA PHE A 33 -0.06 6.39 -8.29
C PHE A 33 0.41 5.88 -9.66
N ALA A 34 0.01 4.65 -9.98
CA ALA A 34 0.19 4.02 -11.27
C ALA A 34 -1.14 3.38 -11.71
N GLU A 35 -1.54 3.67 -12.94
CA GLU A 35 -2.69 3.03 -13.57
C GLU A 35 -2.35 1.58 -13.94
N ILE A 36 -3.26 0.64 -13.64
CA ILE A 36 -3.12 -0.76 -14.06
C ILE A 36 -3.74 -0.91 -15.45
N LYS A 37 -2.94 -0.67 -16.48
CA LYS A 37 -3.41 -0.61 -17.88
C LYS A 37 -3.71 -1.97 -18.50
N ASP A 38 -3.06 -3.04 -18.01
CA ASP A 38 -3.21 -4.36 -18.57
C ASP A 38 -4.33 -5.16 -17.88
N GLY A 39 -5.17 -5.82 -18.68
CA GLY A 39 -6.32 -6.57 -18.17
C GLY A 39 -5.93 -7.74 -17.26
N GLN A 40 -4.78 -8.37 -17.51
CA GLN A 40 -4.28 -9.49 -16.71
C GLN A 40 -3.82 -9.04 -15.32
N GLY A 41 -3.06 -7.95 -15.25
CA GLY A 41 -2.58 -7.33 -14.02
C GLY A 41 -3.73 -6.81 -13.17
N ARG A 42 -4.74 -6.21 -13.81
CA ARG A 42 -5.97 -5.77 -13.10
C ARG A 42 -6.72 -6.96 -12.51
N MET A 43 -6.88 -8.05 -13.26
CA MET A 43 -7.53 -9.27 -12.79
C MET A 43 -6.76 -9.92 -11.65
N LYS A 44 -5.43 -10.03 -11.77
CA LYS A 44 -4.57 -10.58 -10.73
C LYS A 44 -4.66 -9.77 -9.43
N ALA A 45 -4.62 -8.44 -9.52
CA ALA A 45 -4.76 -7.57 -8.35
C ALA A 45 -6.16 -7.71 -7.70
N ARG A 46 -7.23 -7.78 -8.52
CA ARG A 46 -8.60 -8.04 -8.05
C ARG A 46 -8.67 -9.38 -7.30
N ASP A 47 -8.14 -10.44 -7.88
CA ASP A 47 -8.20 -11.78 -7.30
C ASP A 47 -7.41 -11.86 -5.99
N MET A 48 -6.24 -11.21 -5.91
CA MET A 48 -5.46 -11.13 -4.66
C MET A 48 -6.24 -10.43 -3.54
N LEU A 49 -6.94 -9.33 -3.85
CA LEU A 49 -7.76 -8.63 -2.87
C LEU A 49 -8.93 -9.47 -2.40
N LEU A 50 -9.65 -10.12 -3.32
CA LEU A 50 -10.82 -10.94 -2.99
C LEU A 50 -10.47 -12.25 -2.30
N GLN A 51 -9.30 -12.84 -2.61
CA GLN A 51 -8.82 -14.02 -1.89
C GLN A 51 -8.60 -13.71 -0.41
N ARG A 52 -8.12 -12.51 -0.08
CA ARG A 52 -7.86 -12.09 1.31
C ARG A 52 -9.10 -11.49 1.99
N HIS A 53 -9.96 -10.83 1.22
CA HIS A 53 -11.14 -10.10 1.68
C HIS A 53 -12.31 -10.24 0.68
N PRO A 54 -13.05 -11.36 0.70
CA PRO A 54 -14.14 -11.61 -0.26
C PRO A 54 -15.22 -10.52 -0.27
N ASP A 55 -15.49 -9.91 0.88
CA ASP A 55 -16.51 -8.87 1.06
C ASP A 55 -16.20 -7.58 0.28
N LEU A 56 -14.95 -7.37 -0.17
CA LEU A 56 -14.58 -6.22 -1.01
C LEU A 56 -15.20 -6.27 -2.41
N THR A 57 -15.82 -7.39 -2.81
CA THR A 57 -16.47 -7.55 -4.12
C THR A 57 -17.46 -6.41 -4.41
N VAL A 58 -18.22 -5.97 -3.41
CA VAL A 58 -19.18 -4.85 -3.55
C VAL A 58 -18.52 -3.56 -4.03
N PHE A 59 -17.27 -3.30 -3.64
CA PHE A 59 -16.53 -2.13 -4.08
C PHE A 59 -15.89 -2.36 -5.45
N LEU A 60 -15.33 -3.55 -5.69
CA LEU A 60 -14.62 -3.85 -6.94
C LEU A 60 -15.55 -3.92 -8.15
N ASP A 61 -16.84 -4.20 -7.94
CA ASP A 61 -17.85 -4.27 -9.00
C ASP A 61 -18.62 -2.95 -9.17
N HIS A 62 -18.38 -1.94 -8.31
CA HIS A 62 -19.06 -0.65 -8.39
C HIS A 62 -18.45 0.23 -9.49
N PRO A 63 -19.27 0.87 -10.36
CA PRO A 63 -18.76 1.64 -11.52
C PRO A 63 -17.92 2.86 -11.15
N GLU A 64 -18.19 3.47 -9.98
CA GLU A 64 -17.43 4.62 -9.47
C GLU A 64 -16.18 4.23 -8.66
N SER A 65 -15.87 2.94 -8.54
CA SER A 65 -14.67 2.47 -7.85
C SER A 65 -13.52 2.26 -8.83
N CYS A 66 -12.30 2.58 -8.39
CA CYS A 66 -11.10 2.34 -9.16
C CYS A 66 -10.09 1.49 -8.39
N LEU A 67 -9.57 0.46 -9.04
CA LEU A 67 -8.39 -0.28 -8.61
C LEU A 67 -7.17 0.31 -9.31
N PHE A 68 -6.17 0.73 -8.53
CA PHE A 68 -4.92 1.29 -9.01
C PHE A 68 -3.72 0.70 -8.26
N ALA A 69 -2.54 0.82 -8.86
CA ALA A 69 -1.29 0.39 -8.25
C ALA A 69 -0.55 1.59 -7.64
N VAL A 70 0.34 1.29 -6.69
CA VAL A 70 1.31 2.26 -6.18
C VAL A 70 2.70 1.78 -6.53
N GLU A 71 3.41 2.57 -7.32
CA GLU A 71 4.84 2.40 -7.54
C GLU A 71 5.58 2.92 -6.31
N VAL A 72 6.14 2.00 -5.53
CA VAL A 72 6.81 2.35 -4.26
C VAL A 72 8.21 2.88 -4.52
N HIS A 73 8.56 3.98 -3.85
CA HIS A 73 9.88 4.60 -3.92
C HIS A 73 10.67 4.43 -2.64
N SER A 74 10.02 4.58 -1.48
CA SER A 74 10.70 4.50 -0.20
C SER A 74 9.78 4.04 0.93
N PHE A 75 10.41 3.55 2.00
CA PHE A 75 9.78 3.11 3.22
C PHE A 75 10.36 3.87 4.41
N LEU A 76 9.50 4.25 5.35
CA LEU A 76 9.89 4.72 6.67
C LEU A 76 9.19 3.85 7.71
N LEU A 77 9.95 3.04 8.43
CA LEU A 77 9.46 2.27 9.57
C LEU A 77 9.78 3.02 10.86
N LEU A 78 8.75 3.25 11.67
CA LEU A 78 8.87 3.66 13.06
C LEU A 78 8.64 2.43 13.95
N ASP A 79 9.57 2.16 14.87
CA ASP A 79 9.42 1.14 15.91
C ASP A 79 9.53 1.80 17.29
N GLY A 80 8.40 1.89 18.00
CA GLY A 80 8.30 2.66 19.22
C GLY A 80 8.36 4.17 18.98
N PHE A 81 8.86 4.90 19.98
CA PHE A 81 8.86 6.38 19.96
C PHE A 81 10.12 7.00 19.34
N THR A 82 11.22 6.25 19.28
CA THR A 82 12.54 6.79 18.96
C THR A 82 13.18 6.16 17.74
N ASP A 83 12.87 4.90 17.45
CA ASP A 83 13.61 4.16 16.43
C ASP A 83 12.94 4.36 15.08
N SER A 84 13.74 4.79 14.11
CA SER A 84 13.29 4.99 12.73
C SER A 84 14.28 4.39 11.74
N TYR A 85 13.73 3.78 10.70
CA TYR A 85 14.48 3.13 9.64
C TYR A 85 13.92 3.61 8.30
N TYR A 86 14.78 4.17 7.46
CA TYR A 86 14.40 4.71 6.16
C TYR A 86 15.15 3.98 5.05
N GLU A 87 14.41 3.50 4.05
CA GLU A 87 14.97 2.77 2.92
C GLU A 87 14.37 3.25 1.60
N VAL A 88 15.22 3.40 0.58
CA VAL A 88 14.82 3.76 -0.79
C VAL A 88 15.00 2.55 -1.68
N ILE A 89 14.01 2.25 -2.52
CA ILE A 89 14.12 1.17 -3.49
C ILE A 89 15.13 1.60 -4.57
N SER A 90 16.33 1.03 -4.51
CA SER A 90 17.35 1.19 -5.55
C SER A 90 16.95 0.36 -6.77
N GLY A 91 16.16 0.91 -7.70
CA GLY A 91 15.87 0.21 -8.95
C GLY A 91 14.60 0.52 -9.74
N SER A 92 13.84 1.60 -9.50
CA SER A 92 12.80 1.99 -10.47
C SER A 92 13.47 2.64 -11.69
N ARG A 93 13.59 1.88 -12.79
CA ARG A 93 13.81 2.49 -14.11
C ARG A 93 12.65 3.45 -14.36
N GLY A 94 12.96 4.74 -14.53
CA GLY A 94 11.99 5.73 -14.96
C GLY A 94 11.36 5.37 -16.31
N PRO A 95 10.20 5.97 -16.65
CA PRO A 95 9.36 5.54 -17.77
C PRO A 95 9.87 5.88 -19.19
N ASP A 96 11.17 6.13 -19.39
CA ASP A 96 11.75 6.46 -20.71
C ASP A 96 12.75 5.39 -21.19
N GLN A 97 12.23 4.21 -21.56
CA GLN A 97 12.85 3.30 -22.54
C GLN A 97 11.81 2.82 -23.54
#